data_AF-A0A8H4GPY3-F1
#
_entry.id   AF-A0A8H4GPY3-F1
#
_cell.length_a   1.000
_cell.length_b   1.000
_cell.length_c   1.000
_cell.angle_alpha   90.00
_cell.angle_beta   90.00
_cell.angle_gamma   90.00
#
_symmetry.space_group_name_H-M   'P 1'
#
loop_
_entity.id
_entity.type
_entity.pdbx_description
1 polymer ?
#
loop_
_entity_poly.entity_id
_entity_poly.type
_entity_poly.pdbx_seq_one_letter_code
_entity_poly.pdbx_strand_id
1 'polypeptide(L)'
;MGKLTEDHPELTQVKIHSRTGNKLEATIGQPLVSLKVKGASRADLEYTCRLASGTLHFDYEDENGDPDPIDLDIKDWTIAFNVKIGAVSLTSGDDGYGQAREAIQQPGDYSIEHLFIEFNLGEISKPDPDRCDFNGQTLDNYQMAGFCALLASWYIYDGPTGKQGDKSEKEKLKLTIGYGLRSEDPPTVNLPAPEQRDTALYWELCEQGNAGYNVYKARHILGSIPPPRAFPSAANTPWVYNYTIQGSLSWSTQIVVQAGQRGLEISLNLKDDTFNIESEVVSLNIDGAAAITRDEVENWSQAVAKNLKQALNTAPLQDTEQKLQSELSGSAHIVVPGQGSFTYKNPVFSKARDLMLEIDYKL
;
A
#
# COMPACT_ATOMS: atom_id res chain seq x y z
N MET A 1 -7.61 -9.04 14.35
CA MET A 1 -6.86 -9.06 15.63
C MET A 1 -7.70 -8.68 16.85
N GLY A 2 -8.56 -7.65 16.83
CA GLY A 2 -9.37 -7.29 18.03
C GLY A 2 -10.20 -8.46 18.60
N LYS A 3 -10.84 -9.23 17.72
CA LYS A 3 -11.57 -10.45 18.09
C LYS A 3 -10.68 -11.52 18.76
N LEU A 4 -9.38 -11.56 18.44
CA LEU A 4 -8.48 -12.56 19.02
C LEU A 4 -8.25 -12.33 20.51
N THR A 5 -8.02 -11.08 20.90
CA THR A 5 -7.84 -10.71 22.31
C THR A 5 -9.14 -10.80 23.11
N GLU A 6 -10.29 -10.71 22.44
CA GLU A 6 -11.62 -10.92 23.03
C GLU A 6 -11.92 -12.41 23.25
N ASP A 7 -11.67 -13.25 22.24
CA ASP A 7 -11.93 -14.69 22.28
C ASP A 7 -10.90 -15.44 23.14
N HIS A 8 -9.69 -14.91 23.26
CA HIS A 8 -8.57 -15.50 23.99
C HIS A 8 -7.90 -14.52 24.96
N PRO A 9 -8.60 -14.10 26.04
CA PRO A 9 -8.05 -13.16 27.01
C PRO A 9 -6.79 -13.69 27.71
N GLU A 10 -6.60 -15.01 27.78
CA GLU A 10 -5.37 -15.62 28.30
C GLU A 10 -4.12 -15.22 27.51
N LEU A 11 -4.26 -14.89 26.22
CA LEU A 11 -3.15 -14.43 25.37
C LEU A 11 -2.78 -12.96 25.61
N THR A 12 -3.55 -12.25 26.42
CA THR A 12 -3.25 -10.85 26.77
C THR A 12 -2.45 -10.72 28.05
N GLN A 13 -2.39 -11.77 28.87
CA GLN A 13 -1.80 -11.71 30.20
C GLN A 13 -0.34 -12.19 30.17
N VAL A 14 0.58 -11.26 30.38
CA VAL A 14 2.02 -11.54 30.47
C VAL A 14 2.39 -11.66 31.93
N LYS A 15 2.92 -12.81 32.34
CA LYS A 15 3.53 -13.01 33.66
C LYS A 15 4.75 -13.89 33.49
N ILE A 16 5.93 -13.27 33.53
CA ILE A 16 7.19 -13.99 33.36
C ILE A 16 8.28 -13.40 34.27
N HIS A 17 9.21 -14.25 34.68
CA HIS A 17 10.39 -13.85 35.43
C HIS A 17 11.65 -14.52 34.87
N SER A 18 12.77 -13.82 34.92
CA SER A 18 14.08 -14.38 34.58
C SER A 18 14.69 -15.10 35.78
N ARG A 19 15.78 -15.84 35.53
CA ARG A 19 16.61 -16.42 36.60
C ARG A 19 17.37 -15.38 37.42
N THR A 20 17.54 -14.18 36.87
CA THR A 20 18.24 -13.06 37.51
C THR A 20 17.31 -12.16 38.30
N GLY A 21 16.07 -12.60 38.60
CA GLY A 21 15.12 -11.84 39.40
C GLY A 21 14.24 -10.85 38.65
N ASN A 22 14.60 -10.46 37.41
CA ASN A 22 13.78 -9.55 36.59
C ASN A 22 12.38 -10.13 36.31
N LYS A 23 11.35 -9.28 36.27
CA LYS A 23 9.95 -9.71 36.08
C LYS A 23 9.22 -8.80 35.11
N LEU A 24 8.30 -9.37 34.35
CA LEU A 24 7.36 -8.65 33.51
C LEU A 24 5.96 -9.16 33.82
N GLU A 25 5.14 -8.28 34.39
CA GLU A 25 3.72 -8.50 34.60
C GLU A 25 2.93 -7.45 33.83
N ALA A 26 2.28 -7.84 32.73
CA ALA A 26 1.62 -6.90 31.83
C ALA A 26 0.30 -7.43 31.27
N THR A 27 -0.55 -6.50 30.84
CA THR A 27 -1.68 -6.79 29.95
C THR A 27 -1.35 -6.21 28.57
N ILE A 28 -1.31 -7.07 27.56
CA ILE A 28 -1.19 -6.69 26.16
C ILE A 28 -2.54 -6.11 25.72
N GLY A 29 -2.51 -4.86 25.26
CA GLY A 29 -3.63 -4.23 24.56
C GLY A 29 -3.80 -4.79 23.16
N GLN A 30 -4.55 -4.09 22.31
CA GLN A 30 -4.77 -4.57 20.94
C GLN A 30 -3.45 -4.58 20.14
N PRO A 31 -2.93 -5.75 19.72
CA PRO A 31 -1.72 -5.80 18.90
C PRO A 31 -2.03 -5.38 17.47
N LEU A 32 -1.01 -4.88 16.77
CA LEU A 32 -1.07 -4.59 15.34
C LEU A 32 -0.10 -5.50 14.60
N VAL A 33 -0.54 -6.01 13.46
CA VAL A 33 0.30 -6.77 12.52
C VAL A 33 0.27 -6.01 11.21
N SER A 34 1.44 -5.70 10.67
CA SER A 34 1.56 -5.00 9.39
C SER A 34 2.52 -5.70 8.45
N LEU A 35 2.20 -5.66 7.16
CA LEU A 35 3.10 -6.15 6.11
C LEU A 35 4.27 -5.17 5.97
N LYS A 36 5.51 -5.66 6.02
CA LYS A 36 6.66 -4.82 5.71
C LYS A 36 6.71 -4.56 4.20
N VAL A 37 6.34 -3.34 3.82
CA VAL A 37 6.40 -2.86 2.44
C VAL A 37 7.78 -2.29 2.06
N LYS A 38 8.67 -2.10 3.03
CA LYS A 38 10.03 -1.58 2.86
C LYS A 38 11.05 -2.57 3.44
N GLY A 39 12.19 -2.73 2.76
CA GLY A 39 13.28 -3.61 3.19
C GLY A 39 13.58 -4.75 2.22
N ALA A 40 14.66 -5.50 2.49
CA ALA A 40 15.11 -6.61 1.64
C ALA A 40 14.25 -7.88 1.80
N SER A 41 13.51 -8.02 2.91
CA SER A 41 12.66 -9.17 3.18
C SER A 41 11.19 -8.78 3.04
N ARG A 42 10.51 -9.40 2.08
CA ARG A 42 9.04 -9.32 1.92
C ARG A 42 8.31 -10.47 2.65
N ALA A 43 9.08 -11.37 3.27
CA ALA A 43 8.55 -12.53 3.98
C ALA A 43 8.27 -12.26 5.47
N ASP A 44 8.71 -11.09 5.97
CA ASP A 44 8.57 -10.73 7.37
C ASP A 44 7.37 -9.80 7.55
N LEU A 45 6.63 -10.04 8.63
CA LEU A 45 5.63 -9.13 9.15
C LEU A 45 6.27 -8.27 10.24
N GLU A 46 5.73 -7.08 10.45
CA GLU A 46 6.01 -6.33 11.66
C GLU A 46 4.86 -6.53 12.65
N TYR A 47 5.22 -6.97 13.85
CA TYR A 47 4.31 -7.10 14.97
C TYR A 47 4.55 -5.94 15.94
N THR A 48 3.50 -5.19 16.23
CA THR A 48 3.49 -4.12 17.23
C THR A 48 2.72 -4.59 18.46
N CYS A 49 3.48 -4.86 19.53
CA CYS A 49 2.95 -5.15 20.85
C CYS A 49 2.65 -3.82 21.57
N ARG A 50 1.43 -3.66 22.07
CA ARG A 50 1.03 -2.52 22.91
C ARG A 50 0.74 -3.03 24.31
N LEU A 51 1.34 -2.42 25.32
CA LEU A 51 1.14 -2.79 26.72
C LEU A 51 0.08 -1.85 27.31
N ALA A 52 -1.13 -2.36 27.55
CA ALA A 52 -2.23 -1.57 28.08
C ALA A 52 -2.02 -1.19 29.55
N SER A 53 -1.29 -2.01 30.30
CA SER A 53 -0.89 -1.78 31.68
C SER A 53 0.17 -2.80 32.10
N GLY A 54 0.93 -2.51 33.14
CA GLY A 54 1.79 -3.51 33.77
C GLY A 54 2.93 -2.90 34.57
N THR A 55 3.81 -3.77 35.05
CA THR A 55 5.06 -3.41 35.70
C THR A 55 6.20 -4.25 35.14
N LEU A 56 7.31 -3.57 34.84
CA LEU A 56 8.58 -4.17 34.49
C LEU A 56 9.54 -3.95 35.65
N HIS A 57 10.00 -5.04 36.24
CA HIS A 57 10.90 -5.06 37.39
C HIS A 57 12.29 -5.51 36.96
N PHE A 58 13.30 -4.72 37.25
CA PHE A 58 14.71 -5.10 37.14
C PHE A 58 15.29 -5.30 38.54
N ASP A 59 15.88 -6.47 38.78
CA ASP A 59 16.54 -6.82 40.04
C ASP A 59 18.03 -6.47 39.90
N TYR A 60 18.37 -5.20 40.15
CA TYR A 60 19.73 -4.69 40.09
C TYR A 60 20.36 -4.61 41.47
N GLU A 61 21.69 -4.58 41.47
CA GLU A 61 22.53 -4.29 42.62
C GLU A 61 23.31 -3.00 42.34
N ASP A 62 23.52 -2.18 43.36
CA ASP A 62 24.35 -0.99 43.27
C ASP A 62 25.86 -1.33 43.19
N GLU A 63 26.73 -0.30 43.18
CA GLU A 63 28.18 -0.51 43.13
C GLU A 63 28.76 -1.27 44.34
N ASN A 64 28.02 -1.34 45.46
CA ASN A 64 28.40 -2.05 46.68
C ASN A 64 27.84 -3.48 46.74
N GLY A 65 27.01 -3.87 45.76
CA GLY A 65 26.28 -5.13 45.79
C GLY A 65 25.00 -5.08 46.64
N ASP A 66 24.56 -3.89 47.06
CA ASP A 66 23.29 -3.73 47.77
C ASP A 66 22.13 -3.72 46.76
N PRO A 67 20.97 -4.36 47.06
CA PRO A 67 19.85 -4.38 46.13
C PRO A 67 19.32 -2.98 45.80
N ASP A 68 19.26 -2.64 44.51
CA ASP A 68 18.70 -1.40 43.98
C ASP A 68 17.70 -1.70 42.84
N PRO A 69 16.57 -2.36 43.15
CA PRO A 69 15.62 -2.77 42.13
C PRO A 69 14.90 -1.56 41.52
N ILE A 70 14.59 -1.68 40.22
CA ILE A 70 13.86 -0.65 39.48
C ILE A 70 12.52 -1.21 39.02
N ASP A 71 11.43 -0.55 39.43
CA ASP A 71 10.08 -0.81 38.94
C ASP A 71 9.65 0.28 37.96
N LEU A 72 9.31 -0.13 36.74
CA LEU A 72 8.82 0.76 35.69
C LEU A 72 7.34 0.48 35.41
N ASP A 73 6.52 1.54 35.41
CA ASP A 73 5.18 1.48 34.83
C ASP A 73 5.31 1.46 33.31
N ILE A 74 4.79 0.39 32.71
CA ILE A 74 4.87 0.11 31.27
C ILE A 74 3.56 0.37 30.55
N LYS A 75 2.63 1.08 31.20
CA LYS A 75 1.37 1.50 30.59
C LYS A 75 1.63 2.33 29.33
N ASP A 76 0.89 1.98 28.28
CA ASP A 76 0.90 2.58 26.95
C ASP A 76 2.23 2.43 26.20
N TRP A 77 3.13 1.56 26.67
CA TRP A 77 4.35 1.24 25.93
C TRP A 77 4.02 0.49 24.64
N THR A 78 4.73 0.84 23.57
CA THR A 78 4.62 0.23 22.25
C THR A 78 5.98 -0.30 21.84
N ILE A 79 6.03 -1.56 21.43
CA ILE A 79 7.23 -2.22 20.90
C ILE A 79 6.91 -2.88 19.57
N ALA A 80 7.71 -2.58 18.56
CA ALA A 80 7.60 -3.18 17.23
C ALA A 80 8.82 -4.08 16.94
N PHE A 81 8.59 -5.29 16.47
CA PHE A 81 9.64 -6.22 16.04
C PHE A 81 9.17 -7.06 14.86
N ASN A 82 10.10 -7.70 14.16
CA ASN A 82 9.75 -8.59 13.05
C ASN A 82 9.21 -9.92 13.57
N VAL A 83 8.29 -10.50 12.83
CA VAL A 83 7.82 -11.88 13.00
C VAL A 83 7.73 -12.54 11.64
N LYS A 84 7.75 -13.87 11.61
CA LYS A 84 7.59 -14.62 10.35
C LYS A 84 6.16 -15.09 10.20
N ILE A 85 5.80 -15.43 8.97
CA ILE A 85 4.59 -16.19 8.69
C ILE A 85 4.95 -17.67 8.73
N GLY A 86 4.48 -18.36 9.75
CA GLY A 86 4.49 -19.81 9.81
C GLY A 86 3.35 -20.39 8.99
N ALA A 87 3.56 -21.58 8.43
CA ALA A 87 2.55 -22.33 7.70
C ALA A 87 2.55 -23.79 8.14
N VAL A 88 1.37 -24.36 8.38
CA VAL A 88 1.17 -25.79 8.64
C VAL A 88 0.08 -26.30 7.70
N SER A 89 0.33 -27.39 6.98
CA SER A 89 -0.70 -28.01 6.14
C SER A 89 -1.76 -28.67 7.01
N LEU A 90 -3.03 -28.32 6.79
CA LEU A 90 -4.16 -28.95 7.45
C LEU A 90 -4.64 -30.17 6.66
N THR A 91 -4.93 -31.24 7.39
CA THR A 91 -5.58 -32.46 6.93
C THR A 91 -7.04 -32.49 7.41
N SER A 92 -7.86 -33.36 6.81
CA SER A 92 -9.28 -33.47 7.16
C SER A 92 -9.55 -33.93 8.60
N GLY A 93 -8.54 -34.47 9.29
CA GLY A 93 -8.62 -34.84 10.70
C GLY A 93 -8.25 -33.72 11.67
N ASP A 94 -7.69 -32.60 11.18
CA ASP A 94 -7.20 -31.53 12.04
C ASP A 94 -8.32 -30.58 12.49
N ASP A 95 -8.20 -30.10 13.73
CA ASP A 95 -9.09 -29.08 14.26
C ASP A 95 -9.00 -27.81 13.40
N GLY A 96 -10.15 -27.28 12.99
CA GLY A 96 -10.22 -26.09 12.14
C GLY A 96 -10.20 -26.35 10.63
N TYR A 97 -9.89 -27.57 10.16
CA TYR A 97 -9.97 -27.89 8.72
C TYR A 97 -11.38 -27.65 8.16
N GLY A 98 -12.41 -28.12 8.87
CA GLY A 98 -13.81 -27.93 8.46
C GLY A 98 -14.20 -26.46 8.38
N GLN A 99 -13.83 -25.67 9.41
CA GLN A 99 -14.07 -24.22 9.43
C GLN A 99 -13.33 -23.50 8.30
N ALA A 100 -12.08 -23.86 8.05
CA ALA A 100 -11.30 -23.31 6.95
C ALA A 100 -11.97 -23.62 5.60
N ARG A 101 -12.35 -24.88 5.37
CA ARG A 101 -13.02 -25.31 4.14
C ARG A 101 -14.36 -24.59 3.94
N GLU A 102 -15.15 -24.45 5.00
CA GLU A 102 -16.43 -23.73 5.00
C GLU A 102 -16.26 -22.23 4.76
N ALA A 103 -15.19 -21.62 5.26
CA ALA A 103 -14.89 -20.20 5.04
C ALA A 103 -14.38 -19.94 3.62
N ILE A 104 -13.59 -20.86 3.06
CA ILE A 104 -12.98 -20.72 1.73
C ILE A 104 -14.03 -20.88 0.61
N GLN A 105 -14.99 -21.80 0.76
CA GLN A 105 -16.07 -22.08 -0.19
C GLN A 105 -15.62 -22.33 -1.65
N GLN A 106 -14.36 -22.71 -1.87
CA GLN A 106 -13.85 -23.05 -3.20
C GLN A 106 -14.06 -24.54 -3.48
N PRO A 107 -14.58 -24.92 -4.67
CA PRO A 107 -14.61 -26.30 -5.12
C PRO A 107 -13.21 -26.78 -5.55
N GLY A 108 -13.07 -28.08 -5.79
CA GLY A 108 -11.84 -28.67 -6.33
C GLY A 108 -10.86 -29.22 -5.28
N ASP A 109 -9.80 -29.85 -5.77
CA ASP A 109 -8.77 -30.48 -4.96
C ASP A 109 -7.65 -29.48 -4.64
N TYR A 110 -7.56 -29.12 -3.37
CA TYR A 110 -6.51 -28.25 -2.85
C TYR A 110 -6.18 -28.63 -1.41
N SER A 111 -4.90 -28.46 -1.05
CA SER A 111 -4.48 -28.45 0.33
C SER A 111 -4.70 -27.06 0.93
N ILE A 112 -5.05 -27.05 2.22
CA ILE A 112 -5.20 -25.83 3.00
C ILE A 112 -3.97 -25.72 3.88
N GLU A 113 -3.28 -24.59 3.80
CA GLU A 113 -2.22 -24.23 4.73
C GLU A 113 -2.79 -23.26 5.76
N HIS A 114 -2.63 -23.55 7.02
CA HIS A 114 -2.93 -22.65 8.10
C HIS A 114 -1.76 -21.68 8.29
N LEU A 115 -2.03 -20.38 8.14
CA LEU A 115 -1.03 -19.33 8.26
C LEU A 115 -1.14 -18.66 9.64
N PHE A 116 -0.02 -18.60 10.36
CA PHE A 116 0.02 -18.04 11.71
C PHE A 116 1.28 -17.21 11.95
N ILE A 117 1.25 -16.37 12.99
CA ILE A 117 2.40 -15.56 13.39
C ILE A 117 3.43 -16.46 14.09
N GLU A 118 4.65 -16.47 13.58
CA GLU A 118 5.77 -17.16 14.20
C GLU A 118 6.70 -16.17 14.91
N PHE A 119 6.63 -16.19 16.24
CA PHE A 119 7.51 -15.44 17.12
C PHE A 119 8.86 -16.13 17.22
N ASN A 120 9.95 -15.35 17.16
CA ASN A 120 11.29 -15.89 17.28
C ASN A 120 12.18 -14.94 18.11
N LEU A 121 13.10 -15.53 18.87
CA LEU A 121 13.95 -14.79 19.80
C LEU A 121 14.86 -13.78 19.09
N GLY A 122 15.34 -14.13 17.89
CA GLY A 122 16.29 -13.31 17.14
C GLY A 122 15.71 -11.97 16.68
N GLU A 123 14.42 -11.94 16.34
CA GLU A 123 13.73 -10.71 15.94
C GLU A 123 13.15 -9.93 17.12
N ILE A 124 12.57 -10.60 18.14
CA ILE A 124 12.03 -9.89 19.32
C ILE A 124 13.13 -9.17 20.11
N SER A 125 14.35 -9.71 20.12
CA SER A 125 15.53 -9.08 20.74
C SER A 125 16.07 -7.88 19.96
N LYS A 126 15.50 -7.56 18.79
CA LYS A 126 15.91 -6.47 17.91
C LYS A 126 14.70 -5.61 17.52
N PRO A 127 14.05 -4.96 18.50
CA PRO A 127 12.91 -4.10 18.17
C PRO A 127 13.35 -2.95 17.26
N ASP A 128 12.41 -2.46 16.44
CA ASP A 128 12.60 -1.30 15.59
C ASP A 128 12.51 -0.03 16.45
N PRO A 129 13.63 0.67 16.72
CA PRO A 129 13.64 1.79 17.65
C PRO A 129 12.77 2.96 17.18
N ASP A 130 12.63 3.14 15.87
CA ASP A 130 11.84 4.25 15.30
C ASP A 130 10.32 4.02 15.45
N ARG A 131 9.93 2.80 15.82
CA ARG A 131 8.53 2.39 15.99
C ARG A 131 8.21 1.91 17.41
N CYS A 132 9.16 2.08 18.33
CA CYS A 132 8.94 1.88 19.76
C CYS A 132 8.61 3.22 20.43
N ASP A 133 7.75 3.18 21.44
CA ASP A 133 7.40 4.31 22.29
C ASP A 133 7.30 3.82 23.73
N PHE A 134 8.10 4.39 24.62
CA PHE A 134 8.14 4.04 26.05
C PHE A 134 7.51 5.14 26.92
N ASN A 135 6.59 5.93 26.34
CA ASN A 135 5.83 6.97 27.02
C ASN A 135 6.74 7.97 27.75
N GLY A 136 7.81 8.40 27.07
CA GLY A 136 8.83 9.32 27.60
C GLY A 136 9.88 8.68 28.50
N GLN A 137 9.77 7.40 28.87
CA GLN A 137 10.83 6.68 29.56
C GLN A 137 11.99 6.37 28.61
N THR A 138 13.21 6.45 29.12
CA THR A 138 14.40 6.03 28.36
C THR A 138 14.95 4.76 29.01
N LEU A 139 15.00 3.68 28.23
CA LEU A 139 15.66 2.45 28.63
C LEU A 139 17.11 2.48 28.17
N ASP A 140 18.04 2.16 29.05
CA ASP A 140 19.41 1.87 28.62
C ASP A 140 19.49 0.55 27.84
N ASN A 141 20.67 0.26 27.25
CA ASN A 141 20.86 -0.94 26.45
C ASN A 141 20.64 -2.25 27.22
N TYR A 142 20.98 -2.29 28.52
CA TYR A 142 20.80 -3.48 29.36
C TYR A 142 19.34 -3.67 29.76
N GLN A 143 18.65 -2.58 30.10
CA GLN A 143 17.22 -2.58 30.37
C GLN A 143 16.42 -3.00 29.14
N MET A 144 16.72 -2.43 27.97
CA MET A 144 16.08 -2.80 26.70
C MET A 144 16.29 -4.29 26.38
N ALA A 145 17.53 -4.78 26.50
CA ALA A 145 17.84 -6.18 26.26
C ALA A 145 17.13 -7.11 27.25
N GLY A 146 17.11 -6.76 28.54
CA GLY A 146 16.41 -7.52 29.58
C GLY A 146 14.90 -7.56 29.36
N PHE A 147 14.30 -6.43 29.03
CA PHE A 147 12.88 -6.33 28.68
C PHE A 147 12.54 -7.18 27.44
N CYS A 148 13.30 -7.05 26.35
CA CYS A 148 13.05 -7.83 25.14
C CYS A 148 13.28 -9.33 25.37
N ALA A 149 14.22 -9.72 26.23
CA ALA A 149 14.45 -11.11 26.59
C ALA A 149 13.28 -11.69 27.39
N LEU A 150 12.70 -10.95 28.35
CA LEU A 150 11.50 -11.34 29.07
C LEU A 150 10.32 -11.49 28.11
N LEU A 151 10.09 -10.50 27.25
CA LEU A 151 9.00 -10.50 26.28
C LEU A 151 9.13 -11.67 25.30
N ALA A 152 10.33 -11.92 24.76
CA ALA A 152 10.59 -13.04 23.88
C ALA A 152 10.39 -14.39 24.59
N SER A 153 10.87 -14.50 25.82
CA SER A 153 10.70 -15.71 26.62
C SER A 153 9.21 -16.00 26.86
N TRP A 154 8.42 -14.96 27.12
CA TRP A 154 6.99 -15.14 27.27
C TRP A 154 6.36 -15.58 25.96
N TYR A 155 6.56 -14.86 24.85
CA TYR A 155 5.96 -15.22 23.56
C TYR A 155 6.28 -16.66 23.12
N ILE A 156 7.50 -17.12 23.38
CA ILE A 156 8.04 -18.40 22.88
C ILE A 156 7.76 -19.57 23.83
N TYR A 157 7.72 -19.35 25.14
CA TYR A 157 7.65 -20.42 26.13
C TYR A 157 6.38 -20.44 26.97
N ASP A 158 5.81 -19.29 27.33
CA ASP A 158 4.69 -19.23 28.29
C ASP A 158 3.40 -18.64 27.70
N GLY A 159 3.52 -17.98 26.55
CA GLY A 159 2.47 -17.23 25.88
C GLY A 159 1.85 -18.00 24.71
N PRO A 160 1.47 -17.31 23.62
CA PRO A 160 0.56 -17.84 22.61
C PRO A 160 1.14 -18.97 21.74
N THR A 161 2.46 -19.18 21.72
CA THR A 161 3.04 -20.31 20.98
C THR A 161 3.09 -21.61 21.77
N GLY A 162 2.68 -21.58 23.05
CA GLY A 162 2.72 -22.70 23.97
C GLY A 162 4.12 -23.00 24.52
N LYS A 163 4.18 -23.92 25.49
CA LYS A 163 5.44 -24.39 26.07
C LYS A 163 6.26 -25.12 25.04
N GLN A 164 7.54 -24.76 24.90
CA GLN A 164 8.48 -25.49 24.05
C GLN A 164 8.51 -26.97 24.46
N GLY A 165 7.88 -27.82 23.65
CA GLY A 165 7.70 -29.26 23.93
C GLY A 165 6.24 -29.71 23.95
N ASP A 166 5.32 -28.82 24.34
CA ASP A 166 3.87 -29.00 24.17
C ASP A 166 3.48 -28.50 22.78
N LYS A 167 4.01 -29.19 21.76
CA LYS A 167 3.84 -28.87 20.33
C LYS A 167 2.41 -29.15 19.85
N SER A 168 1.38 -28.94 20.65
CA SER A 168 0.04 -29.08 20.13
C SER A 168 -0.16 -27.96 19.11
N GLU A 169 -0.24 -28.32 17.83
CA GLU A 169 -0.53 -27.39 16.73
C GLU A 169 -1.82 -26.61 16.99
N LYS A 170 -2.66 -27.11 17.90
CA LYS A 170 -3.87 -26.49 18.42
C LYS A 170 -3.65 -25.09 19.01
N GLU A 171 -2.55 -24.83 19.72
CA GLU A 171 -2.34 -23.47 20.28
C GLU A 171 -1.95 -22.46 19.19
N LYS A 172 -1.25 -22.92 18.14
CA LYS A 172 -0.93 -22.09 16.98
C LYS A 172 -2.17 -21.64 16.21
N LEU A 173 -3.28 -22.40 16.28
CA LEU A 173 -4.57 -21.99 15.71
C LEU A 173 -5.08 -20.68 16.31
N LYS A 174 -4.68 -20.32 17.53
CA LYS A 174 -5.01 -19.00 18.09
C LYS A 174 -4.23 -17.87 17.44
N LEU A 175 -3.09 -18.15 16.80
CA LEU A 175 -2.29 -17.13 16.10
C LEU A 175 -2.61 -17.04 14.60
N THR A 176 -3.78 -17.53 14.18
CA THR A 176 -4.22 -17.50 12.78
C THR A 176 -4.26 -16.09 12.23
N ILE A 177 -3.54 -15.87 11.13
CA ILE A 177 -3.67 -14.66 10.32
C ILE A 177 -4.39 -14.92 9.00
N GLY A 178 -4.49 -16.19 8.58
CA GLY A 178 -5.25 -16.58 7.40
C GLY A 178 -5.07 -18.04 7.03
N TYR A 179 -5.57 -18.38 5.85
CA TYR A 179 -5.38 -19.70 5.23
C TYR A 179 -4.79 -19.51 3.83
N GLY A 180 -3.74 -20.27 3.53
CA GLY A 180 -3.19 -20.42 2.19
C GLY A 180 -3.88 -21.57 1.47
N LEU A 181 -4.10 -21.43 0.17
CA LEU A 181 -4.57 -22.51 -0.68
C LEU A 181 -3.44 -22.93 -1.60
N ARG A 182 -3.23 -24.24 -1.70
CA ARG A 182 -2.27 -24.80 -2.63
C ARG A 182 -2.92 -25.91 -3.43
N SER A 183 -2.84 -25.81 -4.75
CA SER A 183 -3.29 -26.85 -5.66
C SER A 183 -2.17 -27.25 -6.59
N GLU A 184 -2.02 -28.55 -6.80
CA GLU A 184 -1.11 -29.10 -7.81
C GLU A 184 -1.69 -28.95 -9.22
N ASP A 185 -3.01 -28.83 -9.34
CA ASP A 185 -3.75 -28.66 -10.60
C ASP A 185 -4.74 -27.47 -10.50
N PRO A 186 -4.25 -26.21 -10.57
CA PRO A 186 -5.07 -25.00 -10.40
C PRO A 186 -6.35 -24.93 -11.26
N PRO A 187 -6.38 -25.43 -12.51
CA PRO A 187 -7.61 -25.53 -13.31
C PRO A 187 -8.78 -26.26 -12.63
N THR A 188 -8.52 -27.17 -11.70
CA THR A 188 -9.58 -27.93 -10.99
C THR A 188 -10.24 -27.15 -9.86
N VAL A 189 -9.61 -26.06 -9.42
CA VAL A 189 -10.03 -25.25 -8.26
C VAL A 189 -10.69 -23.95 -8.71
N ASN A 190 -10.32 -23.45 -9.89
CA ASN A 190 -10.98 -22.30 -10.47
C ASN A 190 -12.40 -22.72 -10.91
N LEU A 191 -13.42 -22.11 -10.32
CA LEU A 191 -14.72 -22.03 -10.99
C LEU A 191 -14.49 -21.47 -12.40
N PRO A 192 -15.18 -21.97 -13.44
CA PRO A 192 -15.13 -21.32 -14.74
C PRO A 192 -15.42 -19.84 -14.51
N ALA A 193 -14.53 -18.98 -15.00
CA ALA A 193 -14.65 -17.54 -14.80
C ALA A 193 -16.11 -17.17 -15.13
N PRO A 194 -16.84 -16.51 -14.21
CA PRO A 194 -18.17 -16.05 -14.55
C PRO A 194 -18.04 -15.30 -15.87
N GLU A 195 -18.92 -15.54 -16.84
CA GLU A 195 -18.91 -14.81 -18.10
C GLU A 195 -18.89 -13.32 -17.76
N GLN A 196 -17.71 -12.71 -17.81
CA GLN A 196 -17.55 -11.30 -17.52
C GLN A 196 -18.20 -10.63 -18.73
N ARG A 197 -19.40 -10.10 -18.52
CA ARG A 197 -19.85 -8.99 -19.36
C ARG A 197 -18.83 -7.90 -19.15
N ASP A 198 -18.27 -7.36 -20.23
CA ASP A 198 -17.29 -6.28 -20.23
C ASP A 198 -17.65 -5.22 -19.17
N THR A 199 -17.06 -5.31 -17.98
CA THR A 199 -17.21 -4.30 -16.94
C THR A 199 -16.19 -3.22 -17.22
N ALA A 200 -16.59 -2.23 -18.01
CA ALA A 200 -15.88 -0.97 -18.07
C ALA A 200 -15.98 -0.29 -16.70
N LEU A 201 -14.84 -0.11 -16.04
CA LEU A 201 -14.72 0.82 -14.92
C LEU A 201 -14.75 2.24 -15.50
N TYR A 202 -15.85 2.95 -15.29
CA TYR A 202 -15.97 4.37 -15.62
C TYR A 202 -15.48 5.19 -14.44
N TRP A 203 -14.42 5.96 -14.64
CA TRP A 203 -14.10 7.08 -13.77
C TRP A 203 -14.78 8.32 -14.33
N GLU A 204 -15.90 8.71 -13.75
CA GLU A 204 -16.54 9.99 -14.04
C GLU A 204 -16.00 11.03 -13.05
N LEU A 205 -15.23 11.99 -13.56
CA LEU A 205 -14.80 13.15 -12.78
C LEU A 205 -15.98 14.12 -12.66
N CYS A 206 -16.70 14.05 -11.54
CA CYS A 206 -17.75 15.02 -11.24
C CYS A 206 -17.15 16.33 -10.71
N GLU A 207 -17.45 17.41 -11.42
CA GLU A 207 -17.20 18.79 -11.01
C GLU A 207 -18.19 19.15 -9.88
N GLN A 208 -17.70 19.45 -8.67
CA GLN A 208 -18.49 20.15 -7.66
C GLN A 208 -17.79 21.45 -7.28
N GLY A 209 -18.28 22.55 -7.86
CA GLY A 209 -17.81 23.88 -7.55
C GLY A 209 -18.22 24.32 -6.15
N ASN A 210 -17.27 24.49 -5.25
CA ASN A 210 -16.87 25.81 -4.74
C ASN A 210 -15.82 25.70 -3.61
N ALA A 211 -14.73 26.45 -3.80
CA ALA A 211 -13.81 27.01 -2.81
C ALA A 211 -12.96 26.08 -1.92
N GLY A 212 -11.66 25.94 -2.28
CA GLY A 212 -10.57 25.74 -1.30
C GLY A 212 -9.51 24.70 -1.67
N TYR A 213 -8.45 25.13 -2.39
CA TYR A 213 -7.27 24.39 -2.92
C TYR A 213 -6.60 23.36 -1.97
N ASN A 214 -5.98 22.25 -2.44
CA ASN A 214 -4.90 22.18 -3.43
C ASN A 214 -5.25 21.53 -4.77
N VAL A 215 -4.82 22.21 -5.84
CA VAL A 215 -4.79 21.74 -7.23
C VAL A 215 -3.34 21.50 -7.63
N TYR A 216 -3.06 20.39 -8.31
CA TYR A 216 -1.89 20.29 -9.18
C TYR A 216 -2.33 20.53 -10.62
N LYS A 217 -1.99 21.72 -11.13
CA LYS A 217 -2.22 22.15 -12.50
C LYS A 217 -0.88 22.05 -13.23
N ALA A 218 -0.71 21.08 -14.12
CA ALA A 218 0.35 21.16 -15.10
C ALA A 218 -0.10 22.10 -16.22
N ARG A 219 0.10 23.41 -16.03
CA ARG A 219 -0.15 24.43 -17.04
C ARG A 219 1.15 24.68 -17.81
N HIS A 220 1.33 24.00 -18.95
CA HIS A 220 2.39 24.39 -19.88
C HIS A 220 1.84 25.43 -20.85
N ILE A 221 2.18 26.70 -20.64
CA ILE A 221 1.97 27.74 -21.65
C ILE A 221 3.14 27.60 -22.63
N LEU A 222 2.88 27.05 -23.81
CA LEU A 222 3.83 27.15 -24.92
C LEU A 222 3.79 28.61 -25.39
N GLY A 223 4.95 29.26 -25.36
CA GLY A 223 5.08 30.72 -25.40
C GLY A 223 4.43 31.42 -26.59
N SER A 224 4.28 32.73 -26.46
CA SER A 224 3.88 33.62 -27.54
C SER A 224 4.84 33.49 -28.72
N ILE A 225 4.33 33.12 -29.90
CA ILE A 225 5.08 33.19 -31.15
C ILE A 225 5.28 34.68 -31.46
N PRO A 226 6.51 35.21 -31.48
CA PRO A 226 6.71 36.60 -31.89
C PRO A 226 6.32 36.74 -33.37
N PRO A 227 5.71 37.87 -33.76
CA PRO A 227 5.33 38.08 -35.15
C PRO A 227 6.56 37.98 -36.08
N PRO A 228 6.39 37.52 -37.33
CA PRO A 228 7.48 37.44 -38.29
C PRO A 228 8.18 38.80 -38.44
N ARG A 229 9.52 38.78 -38.49
CA ARG A 229 10.36 39.99 -38.59
C ARG A 229 9.85 40.91 -39.70
N ALA A 230 9.47 42.12 -39.32
CA ALA A 230 9.07 43.17 -40.26
C ALA A 230 10.19 43.45 -41.27
N PHE A 231 9.83 43.50 -42.56
CA PHE A 231 10.70 44.03 -43.61
C PHE A 231 10.96 45.53 -43.36
N PRO A 232 12.16 46.04 -43.66
CA PRO A 232 12.46 47.45 -43.46
C PRO A 232 11.75 48.30 -44.53
N SER A 233 10.75 49.07 -44.14
CA SER A 233 10.33 50.22 -44.95
C SER A 233 9.90 51.42 -44.10
N ALA A 234 10.45 52.57 -44.53
CA ALA A 234 10.05 53.97 -44.34
C ALA A 234 9.15 54.36 -43.15
N ALA A 235 9.78 55.11 -42.23
CA ALA A 235 9.27 56.20 -41.39
C ALA A 235 7.75 56.38 -41.15
N ASN A 236 7.41 56.28 -39.86
CA ASN A 236 6.39 57.04 -39.13
C ASN A 236 4.90 56.69 -39.26
N THR A 237 4.57 55.43 -39.01
CA THR A 237 3.32 55.10 -38.29
C THR A 237 3.58 53.86 -37.42
N PRO A 238 3.24 53.84 -36.12
CA PRO A 238 3.37 52.66 -35.29
C PRO A 238 2.16 51.75 -35.53
N TRP A 239 2.27 50.85 -36.50
CA TRP A 239 1.26 49.81 -36.71
C TRP A 239 1.55 48.71 -35.69
N VAL A 240 0.92 48.80 -34.51
CA VAL A 240 1.02 47.79 -33.46
C VAL A 240 -0.20 46.89 -33.58
N TYR A 241 0.01 45.64 -33.99
CA TYR A 241 -1.02 44.60 -33.96
C TYR A 241 -0.77 43.71 -32.76
N ASN A 242 -1.82 43.43 -32.01
CA ASN A 242 -1.77 42.49 -30.91
C ASN A 242 -2.89 41.47 -31.10
N TYR A 243 -2.51 40.19 -31.20
CA TYR A 243 -3.44 39.08 -31.16
C TYR A 243 -2.92 38.05 -30.16
N THR A 244 -3.85 37.35 -29.51
CA THR A 244 -3.54 36.27 -28.58
C THR A 244 -4.27 35.02 -29.03
N ILE A 245 -3.52 34.00 -29.42
CA ILE A 245 -4.04 32.65 -29.67
C ILE A 245 -3.80 31.85 -28.39
N GLN A 246 -4.84 31.19 -27.89
CA GLN A 246 -4.74 30.28 -26.76
C GLN A 246 -5.06 28.87 -27.24
N GLY A 247 -4.09 27.96 -27.11
CA GLY A 247 -4.31 26.53 -27.25
C GLY A 247 -4.57 25.88 -25.88
N SER A 248 -5.55 25.00 -25.80
CA SER A 248 -5.78 24.11 -24.66
C SER A 248 -5.71 22.65 -25.11
N LEU A 249 -5.00 21.86 -24.31
CA LEU A 249 -4.93 20.41 -24.44
C LEU A 249 -5.67 19.80 -23.25
N SER A 250 -6.65 18.96 -23.54
CA SER A 250 -7.32 18.12 -22.54
C SER A 250 -7.29 16.67 -23.01
N TRP A 251 -7.24 15.72 -22.08
CA TRP A 251 -7.27 14.30 -22.41
C TRP A 251 -7.93 13.49 -21.30
N SER A 252 -8.48 12.34 -21.66
CA SER A 252 -9.05 11.36 -20.75
C SER A 252 -8.66 9.96 -21.22
N THR A 253 -8.17 9.12 -20.32
CA THR A 253 -7.81 7.73 -20.64
C THR A 253 -8.57 6.76 -19.76
N GLN A 254 -8.79 5.56 -20.28
CA GLN A 254 -9.24 4.42 -19.51
C GLN A 254 -8.03 3.61 -19.05
N ILE A 255 -7.93 3.37 -17.74
CA ILE A 255 -7.01 2.38 -17.17
C ILE A 255 -7.80 1.08 -17.04
N VAL A 256 -7.35 0.04 -17.75
CA VAL A 256 -7.93 -1.30 -17.63
C VAL A 256 -6.99 -2.14 -16.80
N VAL A 257 -7.53 -2.76 -15.74
CA VAL A 257 -6.81 -3.69 -14.87
C VAL A 257 -7.43 -5.06 -15.06
N GLN A 258 -6.65 -6.03 -15.52
CA GLN A 258 -7.12 -7.38 -15.82
C GLN A 258 -6.14 -8.46 -15.36
N ALA A 259 -6.62 -9.69 -15.19
CA ALA A 259 -5.76 -10.83 -14.94
C ALA A 259 -5.17 -11.36 -16.26
N GLY A 260 -3.85 -11.31 -16.39
CA GLY A 260 -3.08 -11.82 -17.52
C GLY A 260 -2.45 -13.20 -17.26
N GLN A 261 -1.71 -13.70 -18.25
CA GLN A 261 -1.00 -14.98 -18.12
C GLN A 261 0.15 -14.95 -17.09
N ARG A 262 0.60 -13.76 -16.71
CA ARG A 262 1.74 -13.51 -15.81
C ARG A 262 1.38 -12.68 -14.56
N GLY A 263 0.09 -12.66 -14.18
CA GLY A 263 -0.39 -11.87 -13.04
C GLY A 263 -1.28 -10.70 -13.47
N LEU A 264 -1.31 -9.62 -12.67
CA LEU A 264 -2.07 -8.40 -12.99
C LEU A 264 -1.43 -7.69 -14.21
N GLU A 265 -2.25 -7.43 -15.22
CA GLU A 265 -1.91 -6.60 -16.37
C GLU A 265 -2.66 -5.28 -16.27
N ILE A 266 -1.93 -4.17 -16.30
CA ILE A 266 -2.50 -2.83 -16.38
C ILE A 266 -2.26 -2.34 -17.80
N SER A 267 -3.34 -2.02 -18.51
CA SER A 267 -3.27 -1.35 -19.79
C SER A 267 -3.83 0.06 -19.68
N LEU A 268 -3.15 0.98 -20.36
CA LEU A 268 -3.56 2.35 -20.59
C LEU A 268 -4.07 2.41 -22.03
N ASN A 269 -4.97 3.35 -22.32
CA ASN A 269 -5.42 3.58 -23.69
C ASN A 269 -5.16 5.04 -24.03
N LEU A 270 -3.95 5.35 -24.51
CA LEU A 270 -3.55 6.70 -24.93
C LEU A 270 -3.56 6.86 -26.46
N LYS A 271 -4.61 6.36 -27.11
CA LYS A 271 -4.81 6.55 -28.55
C LYS A 271 -5.00 8.03 -28.90
N ASP A 272 -4.66 8.42 -30.12
CA ASP A 272 -4.76 9.80 -30.62
C ASP A 272 -6.14 10.46 -30.45
N ASP A 273 -7.21 9.67 -30.34
CA ASP A 273 -8.58 10.13 -30.12
C ASP A 273 -8.89 10.51 -28.67
N THR A 274 -8.02 10.18 -27.72
CA THR A 274 -8.15 10.60 -26.30
C THR A 274 -7.73 12.03 -26.03
N PHE A 275 -7.03 12.68 -26.97
CA PHE A 275 -6.60 14.07 -26.83
C PHE A 275 -7.58 15.02 -27.54
N ASN A 276 -8.28 15.85 -26.77
CA ASN A 276 -9.05 16.97 -27.30
C ASN A 276 -8.20 18.25 -27.28
N ILE A 277 -7.88 18.75 -28.47
CA ILE A 277 -7.08 19.95 -28.69
C ILE A 277 -8.00 21.03 -29.22
N GLU A 278 -8.15 22.08 -28.44
CA GLU A 278 -8.91 23.26 -28.81
C GLU A 278 -7.95 24.43 -28.95
N SER A 279 -8.18 25.28 -29.94
CA SER A 279 -7.43 26.51 -30.12
C SER A 279 -8.40 27.64 -30.45
N GLU A 280 -8.40 28.66 -29.61
CA GLU A 280 -9.30 29.80 -29.73
C GLU A 280 -8.50 31.10 -29.84
N VAL A 281 -9.02 32.04 -30.63
CA VAL A 281 -8.49 33.41 -30.70
C VAL A 281 -9.12 34.20 -29.56
N VAL A 282 -8.34 34.43 -28.49
CA VAL A 282 -8.83 35.07 -27.26
C VAL A 282 -8.90 36.59 -27.38
N SER A 283 -8.04 37.17 -28.20
CA SER A 283 -8.12 38.59 -28.55
C SER A 283 -7.54 38.85 -29.94
N LEU A 284 -8.21 39.72 -30.69
CA LEU A 284 -7.82 40.14 -32.02
C LEU A 284 -8.01 41.65 -32.14
N ASN A 285 -6.91 42.41 -32.14
CA ASN A 285 -6.93 43.82 -32.53
C ASN A 285 -6.11 43.99 -33.81
N ILE A 286 -6.83 44.11 -34.93
CA ILE A 286 -6.28 44.30 -36.28
C ILE A 286 -6.61 45.68 -36.84
N ASP A 287 -7.03 46.64 -36.00
CA ASP A 287 -7.35 47.97 -36.47
C ASP A 287 -6.11 48.63 -37.07
N GLY A 288 -6.24 49.00 -38.34
CA GLY A 288 -5.14 49.52 -39.15
C GLY A 288 -4.39 48.45 -39.93
N ALA A 289 -4.58 47.14 -39.76
CA ALA A 289 -3.83 46.13 -40.51
C ALA A 289 -4.30 46.01 -41.96
N ALA A 290 -3.59 46.63 -42.91
CA ALA A 290 -3.93 46.46 -44.33
C ALA A 290 -3.61 45.05 -44.87
N ALA A 291 -2.84 44.24 -44.12
CA ALA A 291 -2.24 43.00 -44.60
C ALA A 291 -2.50 41.76 -43.75
N ILE A 292 -3.23 41.86 -42.62
CA ILE A 292 -3.58 40.70 -41.79
C ILE A 292 -5.10 40.65 -41.65
N THR A 293 -5.69 39.59 -42.16
CA THR A 293 -7.13 39.31 -42.09
C THR A 293 -7.46 38.45 -40.88
N ARG A 294 -8.72 38.48 -40.43
CA ARG A 294 -9.22 37.55 -39.41
C ARG A 294 -9.01 36.10 -39.83
N ASP A 295 -9.27 35.78 -41.09
CA ASP A 295 -9.12 34.45 -41.66
C ASP A 295 -7.67 33.94 -41.55
N GLU A 296 -6.67 34.82 -41.72
CA GLU A 296 -5.26 34.45 -41.51
C GLU A 296 -4.96 34.11 -40.04
N VAL A 297 -5.52 34.85 -39.08
CA VAL A 297 -5.33 34.57 -37.65
C VAL A 297 -6.06 33.28 -37.23
N GLU A 298 -7.25 33.03 -37.78
CA GLU A 298 -7.96 31.77 -37.58
C GLU A 298 -7.19 30.58 -38.19
N ASN A 299 -6.63 30.74 -39.39
CA ASN A 299 -5.76 29.76 -40.02
C ASN A 299 -4.50 29.48 -39.17
N TRP A 300 -3.92 30.50 -38.55
CA TRP A 300 -2.81 30.32 -37.60
C TRP A 300 -3.24 29.58 -36.34
N SER A 301 -4.41 29.88 -35.77
CA SER A 301 -4.97 29.15 -34.62
C SER A 301 -5.15 27.66 -34.96
N GLN A 302 -5.73 27.35 -36.12
CA GLN A 302 -5.88 25.97 -36.58
C GLN A 302 -4.52 25.29 -36.84
N ALA A 303 -3.54 26.02 -37.38
CA ALA A 303 -2.19 25.51 -37.57
C ALA A 303 -1.50 25.21 -36.22
N VAL A 304 -1.72 26.03 -35.19
CA VAL A 304 -1.24 25.76 -33.82
C VAL A 304 -1.86 24.48 -33.26
N ALA A 305 -3.19 24.31 -33.38
CA ALA A 305 -3.86 23.07 -32.96
C ALA A 305 -3.33 21.84 -33.70
N LYS A 306 -3.15 21.96 -35.03
CA LYS A 306 -2.60 20.88 -35.86
C LYS A 306 -1.16 20.53 -35.48
N ASN A 307 -0.31 21.53 -35.25
CA ASN A 307 1.08 21.33 -34.84
C ASN A 307 1.18 20.72 -33.44
N LEU A 308 0.30 21.12 -32.51
CA LEU A 308 0.19 20.50 -31.20
C LEU A 308 -0.22 19.03 -31.31
N LYS A 309 -1.20 18.72 -32.16
CA LYS A 309 -1.63 17.34 -32.41
C LYS A 309 -0.51 16.50 -33.01
N GLN A 310 0.19 17.06 -34.00
CA GLN A 310 1.34 16.39 -34.60
C GLN A 310 2.47 16.19 -33.58
N ALA A 311 2.76 17.19 -32.75
CA ALA A 311 3.77 17.09 -31.71
C ALA A 311 3.43 16.00 -30.68
N LEU A 312 2.16 15.88 -30.27
CA LEU A 312 1.69 14.81 -29.39
C LEU A 312 1.80 13.43 -30.04
N ASN A 313 1.41 13.30 -31.31
CA ASN A 313 1.53 12.06 -32.06
C ASN A 313 3.00 11.63 -32.26
N THR A 314 3.92 12.58 -32.31
CA THR A 314 5.37 12.31 -32.38
C THR A 314 6.05 12.23 -31.02
N ALA A 315 5.36 12.63 -29.94
CA ALA A 315 5.90 12.57 -28.61
C ALA A 315 6.01 11.09 -28.20
N PRO A 316 7.00 10.71 -27.38
CA PRO A 316 7.17 9.34 -26.89
C PRO A 316 6.14 9.03 -25.80
N LEU A 317 4.87 9.41 -26.00
CA LEU A 317 3.77 9.13 -25.09
C LEU A 317 3.49 7.63 -25.08
N GLN A 318 3.63 6.93 -26.21
CA GLN A 318 3.54 5.47 -26.24
C GLN A 318 4.72 4.80 -25.52
N ASP A 319 5.93 5.34 -25.62
CA ASP A 319 7.07 4.82 -24.85
C ASP A 319 6.87 5.09 -23.35
N THR A 320 6.33 6.26 -23.00
CA THR A 320 5.97 6.62 -21.63
C THR A 320 4.84 5.74 -21.12
N GLU A 321 3.86 5.41 -21.96
CA GLU A 321 2.77 4.48 -21.68
C GLU A 321 3.31 3.08 -21.39
N GLN A 322 4.12 2.53 -22.30
CA GLN A 322 4.74 1.23 -22.13
C GLN A 322 5.64 1.18 -20.90
N LYS A 323 6.39 2.26 -20.65
CA LYS A 323 7.22 2.38 -19.45
C LYS A 323 6.36 2.46 -18.19
N LEU A 324 5.29 3.25 -18.19
CA LEU A 324 4.37 3.37 -17.07
C LEU A 324 3.61 2.06 -16.82
N GLN A 325 3.19 1.35 -17.87
CA GLN A 325 2.59 0.01 -17.76
C GLN A 325 3.60 -1.00 -17.22
N SER A 326 4.85 -0.98 -17.69
CA SER A 326 5.93 -1.84 -17.22
C SER A 326 6.28 -1.55 -15.75
N GLU A 327 6.40 -0.27 -15.40
CA GLU A 327 6.64 0.17 -14.03
C GLU A 327 5.46 -0.18 -13.14
N LEU A 328 4.21 0.14 -13.51
CA LEU A 328 3.01 -0.20 -12.72
C LEU A 328 2.83 -1.72 -12.59
N SER A 329 3.09 -2.50 -13.64
CA SER A 329 3.01 -3.97 -13.56
C SER A 329 4.14 -4.55 -12.70
N GLY A 330 5.32 -3.93 -12.72
CA GLY A 330 6.46 -4.31 -11.87
C GLY A 330 6.42 -3.75 -10.44
N SER A 331 5.66 -2.68 -10.22
CA SER A 331 5.55 -1.93 -8.97
C SER A 331 4.15 -1.95 -8.38
N ALA A 332 3.25 -2.81 -8.88
CA ALA A 332 1.93 -3.10 -8.30
C ALA A 332 2.10 -3.75 -6.92
N HIS A 333 2.59 -2.95 -5.98
CA HIS A 333 2.46 -3.13 -4.57
C HIS A 333 1.09 -2.57 -4.24
N ILE A 334 0.15 -3.44 -3.88
CA ILE A 334 -1.09 -3.00 -3.26
C ILE A 334 -0.69 -2.33 -1.95
N VAL A 335 -0.62 -1.00 -1.94
CA VAL A 335 -0.43 -0.22 -0.72
C VAL A 335 -1.81 -0.05 -0.12
N VAL A 336 -2.02 -0.80 0.96
CA VAL A 336 -3.28 -0.83 1.67
C VAL A 336 -3.23 0.22 2.80
N PRO A 337 -4.20 1.14 2.90
CA PRO A 337 -4.24 2.12 4.00
C PRO A 337 -4.38 1.41 5.35
N GLY A 338 -3.53 1.78 6.32
CA GLY A 338 -3.32 1.03 7.57
C GLY A 338 -4.40 1.14 8.66
N GLN A 339 -5.56 1.74 8.38
CA GLN A 339 -6.68 1.80 9.33
C GLN A 339 -7.90 1.14 8.70
N GLY A 340 -8.42 0.06 9.27
CA GLY A 340 -9.64 -0.61 8.78
C GLY A 340 -9.49 -2.14 8.72
N SER A 341 -10.54 -2.81 8.27
CA SER A 341 -10.59 -4.25 8.07
C SER A 341 -10.65 -4.58 6.57
N PHE A 342 -9.88 -5.58 6.15
CA PHE A 342 -9.89 -6.12 4.80
C PHE A 342 -10.68 -7.42 4.78
N THR A 343 -11.66 -7.51 3.89
CA THR A 343 -12.31 -8.78 3.55
C THR A 343 -11.85 -9.19 2.16
N TYR A 344 -11.14 -10.30 2.08
CA TYR A 344 -10.70 -10.87 0.81
C TYR A 344 -11.83 -11.73 0.23
N LYS A 345 -12.18 -11.51 -1.03
CA LYS A 345 -13.26 -12.21 -1.75
C LYS A 345 -12.75 -12.71 -3.10
N ASN A 346 -13.46 -13.68 -3.66
CA ASN A 346 -13.30 -14.13 -5.05
C ASN A 346 -11.84 -14.42 -5.49
N PRO A 347 -11.14 -15.36 -4.82
CA PRO A 347 -9.79 -15.73 -5.24
C PRO A 347 -9.77 -16.30 -6.65
N VAL A 348 -8.87 -15.80 -7.49
CA VAL A 348 -8.61 -16.32 -8.84
C VAL A 348 -7.13 -16.63 -8.97
N PHE A 349 -6.81 -17.89 -9.26
CA PHE A 349 -5.44 -18.32 -9.49
C PHE A 349 -5.05 -18.17 -10.96
N SER A 350 -3.93 -17.49 -11.23
CA SER A 350 -3.32 -17.45 -12.55
C SER A 350 -2.69 -18.80 -12.90
N LYS A 351 -2.44 -19.05 -14.19
CA LYS A 351 -1.67 -20.23 -14.64
C LYS A 351 -0.23 -20.24 -14.12
N ALA A 352 0.29 -19.08 -13.72
CA ALA A 352 1.63 -18.92 -13.13
C ALA A 352 1.65 -19.10 -11.60
N ARG A 353 0.51 -19.48 -10.99
CA ARG A 353 0.31 -19.63 -9.53
C ARG A 353 0.27 -18.31 -8.76
N ASP A 354 -0.03 -17.21 -9.43
CA ASP A 354 -0.35 -15.95 -8.75
C ASP A 354 -1.78 -16.00 -8.22
N LEU A 355 -2.04 -15.32 -7.10
CA LEU A 355 -3.35 -15.22 -6.49
C LEU A 355 -3.88 -13.79 -6.65
N MET A 356 -4.98 -13.62 -7.39
CA MET A 356 -5.74 -12.37 -7.44
C MET A 356 -6.91 -12.48 -6.44
N LEU A 357 -7.10 -11.46 -5.61
CA LEU A 357 -8.18 -11.38 -4.63
C LEU A 357 -8.92 -10.06 -4.83
N GLU A 358 -10.23 -10.07 -4.72
CA GLU A 358 -11.00 -8.85 -4.49
C GLU A 358 -10.83 -8.44 -3.02
N ILE A 359 -10.52 -7.17 -2.78
CA ILE A 359 -10.30 -6.65 -1.42
C ILE A 359 -11.40 -5.64 -1.12
N ASP A 360 -12.29 -6.00 -0.19
CA ASP A 360 -13.28 -5.08 0.36
C ASP A 360 -12.70 -4.41 1.61
N TYR A 361 -12.65 -3.09 1.60
CA TYR A 361 -12.06 -2.29 2.66
C TYR A 361 -13.15 -1.57 3.46
N LYS A 362 -13.20 -1.85 4.75
CA LYS A 362 -14.11 -1.19 5.69
C LYS A 362 -13.28 -0.38 6.69
N LEU A 363 -13.41 0.95 6.61
CA LEU A 363 -12.83 1.90 7.57
C LEU A 363 -13.33 1.64 8.99
#